data_AF-A0A6A5WGW5-F1
#
_entry.id   AF-A0A6A5WGW5-F1
#
_cell.length_a   1.000
_cell.length_b   1.000
_cell.length_c   1.000
_cell.angle_alpha   90.00
_cell.angle_beta   90.00
_cell.angle_gamma   90.00
#
_symmetry.space_group_name_H-M   'P 1'
#
loop_
_entity.id
_entity.type
_entity.pdbx_description
1 polymer ?
#
loop_
_entity_poly.entity_id
_entity_poly.type
_entity_poly.pdbx_seq_one_letter_code
_entity_poly.pdbx_strand_id
1 'polypeptide(L)'
;MHRVKDQHRTNTHWDEKKHDELLYAIKAPERRHLYRKDMKKHEMAHALADYDRELYFKERREHKERVRLEKEKAKKLEQEKREKEKARQEKEREREQRRKRREEGDQGVSDSTVDEDAVGKGRRRDGLEPSRYGGEDVGQFLSDSESSETEEMMTPSSASSLYYQGKGPVKTLPKLRLYEWPDKELPDFDEGVEEGVEDIARNLKMPYAVMRMVTTESEEVVELPGGMYPDAVGPDFVPKLSDDVVTAVRNGTLIGTLRKAVVESGEEWAQRTLVQGETGSMFLILPPRSSDVPITEVWKKWKKFEDKARKERRSSLAKRGGQRGRGGIGGLRGIVKKGYTQQQAQERMQVKRQKMLEIFASAEYRPPICYLPAYLHHPKGFKNSQEYALENLYFIRFPGMDLPHYHFWTKDGE
;
A
#
# COMPACT_ATOMS: atom_id res chain seq x y z
N MET A 1 34.52 49.73 5.48
CA MET A 1 33.27 48.98 5.23
C MET A 1 33.18 47.82 6.21
N HIS A 2 32.21 47.81 7.14
CA HIS A 2 31.99 46.65 8.03
C HIS A 2 31.20 45.55 7.28
N ARG A 3 31.90 44.48 6.90
CA ARG A 3 31.30 43.23 6.39
C ARG A 3 30.78 42.40 7.57
N VAL A 4 29.63 41.74 7.41
CA VAL A 4 29.12 40.79 8.39
C VAL A 4 30.14 39.66 8.52
N LYS A 5 30.53 39.30 9.75
CA LYS A 5 31.47 38.19 9.99
C LYS A 5 30.92 36.91 9.37
N ASP A 6 31.79 36.05 8.85
CA ASP A 6 31.37 34.83 8.14
C ASP A 6 30.46 33.90 8.98
N GLN A 7 30.59 33.95 10.30
CA GLN A 7 29.75 33.22 11.26
C GLN A 7 28.28 33.68 11.33
N HIS A 8 27.95 34.84 10.76
CA HIS A 8 26.61 35.45 10.80
C HIS A 8 26.02 35.73 9.42
N ARG A 9 26.48 35.02 8.38
CA ARG A 9 26.00 35.19 7.01
C ARG A 9 24.75 34.34 6.79
N THR A 10 23.74 34.95 6.19
CA THR A 10 22.46 34.32 5.83
C THR A 10 22.50 33.64 4.45
N ASN A 11 23.59 33.83 3.68
CA ASN A 11 23.74 33.42 2.27
C ASN A 11 22.63 33.99 1.38
N THR A 12 22.07 35.14 1.75
CA THR A 12 21.08 35.86 0.96
C THR A 12 21.64 37.20 0.50
N HIS A 13 20.96 37.85 -0.44
CA HIS A 13 21.33 39.16 -0.95
C HIS A 13 21.33 40.28 0.13
N TRP A 14 20.86 40.00 1.36
CA TRP A 14 20.87 40.93 2.49
C TRP A 14 22.24 41.05 3.18
N ASP A 15 23.13 40.07 3.05
CA ASP A 15 24.46 40.08 3.68
C ASP A 15 25.39 41.15 3.09
N GLU A 16 25.16 41.51 1.82
CA GLU A 16 25.97 42.48 1.07
C GLU A 16 25.49 43.93 1.24
N LYS A 17 24.28 44.14 1.75
CA LYS A 17 23.67 45.47 1.89
C LYS A 17 24.30 46.28 3.01
N LYS A 18 24.23 47.61 2.90
CA LYS A 18 24.68 48.54 3.95
C LYS A 18 23.67 48.59 5.09
N HIS A 19 24.12 49.04 6.26
CA HIS A 19 23.27 49.12 7.45
C HIS A 19 22.04 50.02 7.23
N ASP A 20 22.21 51.15 6.53
CA ASP A 20 21.12 52.09 6.26
C ASP A 20 20.09 51.50 5.28
N GLU A 21 20.54 50.70 4.32
CA GLU A 21 19.68 49.97 3.37
C GLU A 21 18.87 48.87 4.08
N LEU A 22 19.47 48.18 5.06
CA LEU A 22 18.78 47.19 5.90
C LEU A 22 17.77 47.86 6.83
N LEU A 23 18.13 49.00 7.42
CA LEU A 23 17.23 49.81 8.25
C LEU A 23 16.03 50.32 7.46
N TYR A 24 16.24 50.76 6.23
CA TYR A 24 15.16 51.17 5.34
C TYR A 24 14.23 49.99 5.01
N ALA A 25 14.79 48.83 4.66
CA ALA A 25 14.02 47.64 4.29
C ALA A 25 13.22 47.06 5.46
N ILE A 26 13.78 47.00 6.68
CA ILE A 26 13.08 46.45 7.85
C ILE A 26 12.02 47.40 8.41
N LYS A 27 12.14 48.71 8.16
CA LYS A 27 11.14 49.72 8.55
C LYS A 27 10.02 49.90 7.52
N ALA A 28 10.04 49.17 6.41
CA ALA A 28 8.96 49.19 5.42
C ALA A 28 7.61 48.80 6.07
N PRO A 29 6.46 49.36 5.63
CA PRO A 29 5.16 49.15 6.27
C PRO A 29 4.79 47.67 6.49
N GLU A 30 5.09 46.81 5.53
CA GLU A 30 4.81 45.37 5.57
C GLU A 30 5.69 44.61 6.58
N ARG A 31 6.87 45.15 6.90
CA ARG A 31 7.94 44.48 7.67
C ARG A 31 8.20 45.16 9.02
N ARG A 32 7.46 46.21 9.35
CA ARG A 32 7.66 47.06 10.55
C ARG A 32 7.64 46.28 11.86
N HIS A 33 6.90 45.17 11.92
CA HIS A 33 6.83 44.28 13.07
C HIS A 33 8.13 43.50 13.34
N LEU A 34 9.03 43.41 12.36
CA LEU A 34 10.35 42.75 12.49
C LEU A 34 11.39 43.66 13.13
N TYR A 35 11.19 44.99 13.08
CA TYR A 35 12.17 45.95 13.59
C TYR A 35 12.11 46.08 15.11
N ARG A 36 13.27 45.96 15.76
CA ARG A 36 13.48 46.31 17.17
C ARG A 36 14.49 47.44 17.25
N LYS A 37 14.32 48.32 18.24
CA LYS A 37 15.27 49.43 18.47
C LYS A 37 16.66 48.85 18.73
N ASP A 38 17.69 49.48 18.15
CA ASP A 38 19.10 49.12 18.32
C ASP A 38 19.52 47.73 17.78
N MET A 39 18.78 47.17 16.81
CA MET A 39 19.19 45.94 16.12
C MET A 39 20.52 46.08 15.41
N LYS A 40 21.38 45.08 15.58
CA LYS A 40 22.67 45.02 14.89
C LYS A 40 22.48 44.66 13.42
N LYS A 41 23.44 45.05 12.57
CA LYS A 41 23.40 44.82 11.11
C LYS A 41 23.06 43.36 10.73
N HIS A 42 23.69 42.39 11.40
CA HIS A 42 23.48 40.97 11.11
C HIS A 42 22.09 40.47 11.56
N GLU A 43 21.56 41.00 12.66
CA GLU A 43 20.21 40.67 13.15
C GLU A 43 19.15 41.18 12.16
N MET A 44 19.34 42.36 11.57
CA MET A 44 18.45 42.89 10.54
C MET A 44 18.51 42.06 9.25
N ALA A 45 19.70 41.64 8.83
CA ALA A 45 19.87 40.76 7.68
C ALA A 45 19.19 39.40 7.89
N HIS A 46 19.34 38.80 9.08
CA HIS A 46 18.64 37.57 9.45
C HIS A 46 17.12 37.72 9.45
N ALA A 47 16.58 38.75 10.12
CA ALA A 47 15.14 38.97 10.18
C ALA A 47 14.50 39.18 8.79
N LEU A 48 15.18 39.90 7.89
CA LEU A 48 14.72 40.10 6.51
C LEU A 48 14.82 38.80 5.68
N ALA A 49 15.89 38.03 5.86
CA ALA A 49 16.08 36.75 5.18
C ALA A 49 15.08 35.68 5.63
N ASP A 50 14.68 35.69 6.90
CA ASP A 50 13.68 34.78 7.45
C ASP A 50 12.27 35.17 6.96
N TYR A 51 11.95 36.48 6.95
CA TYR A 51 10.68 36.98 6.40
C TYR A 51 10.51 36.66 4.90
N ASP A 52 11.55 36.87 4.09
CA ASP A 52 11.50 36.52 2.66
C ASP A 52 11.32 35.00 2.46
N ARG A 53 11.92 34.16 3.33
CA ARG A 53 11.70 32.71 3.33
C ARG A 53 10.27 32.35 3.69
N GLU A 54 9.70 32.96 4.72
CA GLU A 54 8.30 32.74 5.12
C GLU A 54 7.32 33.14 4.02
N LEU A 55 7.54 34.29 3.40
CA LEU A 55 6.71 34.77 2.29
C LEU A 55 6.74 33.78 1.11
N TYR A 56 7.93 33.32 0.73
CA TYR A 56 8.09 32.29 -0.30
C TYR A 56 7.38 30.97 0.06
N PHE A 57 7.45 30.53 1.31
CA PHE A 57 6.73 29.32 1.74
C PHE A 57 5.21 29.51 1.74
N LYS A 58 4.72 30.70 2.10
CA LYS A 58 3.29 31.04 2.10
C LYS A 58 2.72 31.04 0.68
N GLU A 59 3.35 31.77 -0.25
CA GLU A 59 2.95 31.79 -1.66
C GLU A 59 2.96 30.39 -2.28
N ARG A 60 3.95 29.56 -1.91
CA ARG A 60 4.03 28.18 -2.37
C ARG A 60 2.93 27.28 -1.81
N ARG A 61 2.50 27.50 -0.56
CA ARG A 61 1.35 26.78 0.04
C ARG A 61 0.06 27.16 -0.66
N GLU A 62 -0.19 28.45 -0.86
CA GLU A 62 -1.37 28.96 -1.56
C GLU A 62 -1.43 28.47 -3.00
N HIS A 63 -0.30 28.44 -3.72
CA HIS A 63 -0.25 27.89 -5.07
C HIS A 63 -0.58 26.39 -5.10
N LYS A 64 -0.07 25.60 -4.15
CA LYS A 64 -0.38 24.16 -4.05
C LYS A 64 -1.87 23.91 -3.74
N GLU A 65 -2.45 24.69 -2.84
CA GLU A 65 -3.87 24.65 -2.50
C GLU A 65 -4.73 24.92 -3.75
N ARG A 66 -4.41 25.98 -4.53
CA ARG A 66 -5.12 26.27 -5.79
C ARG A 66 -5.04 25.11 -6.78
N VAL A 67 -3.85 24.53 -6.97
CA VAL A 67 -3.66 23.38 -7.88
C VAL A 67 -4.41 22.14 -7.39
N ARG A 68 -4.52 21.92 -6.07
CA ARG A 68 -5.31 20.82 -5.49
C ARG A 68 -6.80 21.01 -5.78
N LEU A 69 -7.32 22.21 -5.52
CA LEU A 69 -8.71 22.56 -5.79
C LEU A 69 -9.08 22.43 -7.28
N GLU A 70 -8.20 22.87 -8.19
CA GLU A 70 -8.41 22.70 -9.63
C GLU A 70 -8.45 21.22 -10.05
N LYS A 71 -7.57 20.38 -9.49
CA LYS A 71 -7.56 18.94 -9.77
C LYS A 71 -8.79 18.23 -9.21
N GLU A 72 -9.24 18.59 -8.02
CA GLU A 72 -10.47 18.03 -7.44
C GLU A 72 -11.69 18.41 -8.28
N LYS A 73 -11.79 19.66 -8.74
CA LYS A 73 -12.84 20.09 -9.69
C LYS A 73 -12.78 19.33 -11.00
N ALA A 74 -11.58 19.15 -11.58
CA ALA A 74 -11.41 18.39 -12.82
C ALA A 74 -11.83 16.92 -12.67
N LYS A 75 -11.46 16.27 -11.55
CA LYS A 75 -11.85 14.89 -11.25
C LYS A 75 -13.37 14.74 -11.08
N LYS A 76 -14.02 15.66 -10.35
CA LYS A 76 -15.49 15.64 -10.18
C LYS A 76 -16.20 15.77 -11.53
N LEU A 77 -15.72 16.67 -12.39
CA LEU A 77 -16.31 16.89 -13.72
C LEU A 77 -16.08 15.70 -14.66
N GLU A 78 -14.93 15.02 -14.55
CA GLU A 78 -14.66 13.78 -15.29
C GLU A 78 -15.52 12.60 -14.81
N GLN A 79 -15.71 12.46 -13.50
CA GLN A 79 -16.60 11.45 -12.92
C GLN A 79 -18.05 11.67 -13.36
N GLU A 80 -18.55 12.90 -13.28
CA GLU A 80 -19.91 13.23 -13.72
C GLU A 80 -20.12 12.96 -15.21
N LYS A 81 -19.13 13.26 -16.06
CA LYS A 81 -19.17 12.92 -17.49
C LYS A 81 -19.22 11.41 -17.72
N ARG A 82 -18.40 10.65 -16.99
CA ARG A 82 -18.34 9.18 -17.10
C ARG A 82 -19.63 8.53 -16.63
N GLU A 83 -20.26 9.06 -15.58
CA GLU A 83 -21.57 8.59 -15.10
C GLU A 83 -22.68 8.90 -16.10
N LYS A 84 -22.71 10.12 -16.66
CA LYS A 84 -23.67 10.47 -17.73
C LYS A 84 -23.48 9.61 -18.98
N GLU A 85 -22.25 9.30 -19.35
CA GLU A 85 -21.96 8.44 -20.50
C GLU A 85 -22.38 6.98 -20.25
N LYS A 86 -22.09 6.44 -19.05
CA LYS A 86 -22.56 5.10 -18.64
C LYS A 86 -24.09 5.02 -18.63
N ALA A 87 -24.78 6.01 -18.05
CA ALA A 87 -26.23 6.06 -18.02
C ALA A 87 -26.84 6.14 -19.44
N ARG A 88 -26.17 6.85 -20.37
CA ARG A 88 -26.58 6.90 -21.77
C ARG A 88 -26.39 5.55 -22.46
N GLN A 89 -25.25 4.89 -22.26
CA GLN A 89 -24.96 3.56 -22.81
C GLN A 89 -25.91 2.49 -22.27
N GLU A 90 -26.28 2.57 -20.99
CA GLU A 90 -27.24 1.66 -20.37
C GLU A 90 -28.65 1.85 -20.95
N LYS A 91 -29.13 3.10 -21.06
CA LYS A 91 -30.41 3.41 -21.73
C LYS A 91 -30.42 2.95 -23.19
N GLU A 92 -29.30 3.05 -23.90
CA GLU A 92 -29.19 2.60 -25.29
C GLU A 92 -29.22 1.07 -25.39
N ARG A 93 -28.52 0.36 -24.51
CA ARG A 93 -28.57 -1.11 -24.41
C ARG A 93 -29.97 -1.61 -24.05
N GLU A 94 -30.65 -0.94 -23.13
CA GLU A 94 -32.03 -1.28 -22.75
C GLU A 94 -32.99 -1.08 -23.93
N ARG A 95 -32.85 0.02 -24.68
CA ARG A 95 -33.62 0.26 -25.91
C ARG A 95 -33.34 -0.79 -26.98
N GLU A 96 -32.08 -1.19 -27.15
CA GLU A 96 -31.68 -2.21 -28.12
C GLU A 96 -32.19 -3.60 -27.73
N GLN A 97 -32.15 -3.95 -26.44
CA GLN A 97 -32.77 -5.18 -25.92
C GLN A 97 -34.30 -5.18 -26.11
N ARG A 98 -34.97 -4.04 -25.84
CA ARG A 98 -36.41 -3.91 -26.09
C ARG A 98 -36.75 -4.02 -27.57
N ARG A 99 -35.88 -3.51 -28.45
CA ARG A 99 -36.04 -3.65 -29.91
C ARG A 99 -35.82 -5.09 -30.37
N LYS A 100 -34.80 -5.80 -29.89
CA LYS A 100 -34.57 -7.22 -30.18
C LYS A 100 -35.75 -8.09 -29.74
N ARG A 101 -36.30 -7.86 -28.54
CA ARG A 101 -37.52 -8.55 -28.07
C ARG A 101 -38.75 -8.30 -28.96
N ARG A 102 -38.85 -7.13 -29.60
CA ARG A 102 -39.91 -6.83 -30.58
C ARG A 102 -39.67 -7.54 -31.92
N GLU A 103 -38.42 -7.64 -32.36
CA GLU A 103 -38.04 -8.33 -33.60
C GLU A 103 -38.18 -9.87 -33.48
N GLU A 104 -38.03 -10.43 -32.27
CA GLU A 104 -38.20 -11.86 -31.96
C GLU A 104 -39.68 -12.32 -31.86
N GLY A 105 -40.65 -11.43 -32.12
CA GLY A 105 -42.05 -11.80 -32.33
C GLY A 105 -42.88 -12.04 -31.07
N ASP A 106 -42.47 -11.50 -29.92
CA ASP A 106 -43.28 -11.54 -28.71
C ASP A 106 -44.46 -10.55 -28.83
N GLN A 107 -45.64 -11.05 -29.20
CA GLN A 107 -46.88 -10.29 -29.46
C GLN A 107 -47.55 -9.75 -28.17
N GLY A 108 -46.76 -9.17 -27.27
CA GLY A 108 -47.22 -8.75 -25.95
C GLY A 108 -46.63 -7.44 -25.48
N VAL A 109 -46.61 -6.38 -26.29
CA VAL A 109 -46.29 -5.03 -25.80
C VAL A 109 -47.28 -4.01 -26.36
N SER A 110 -48.35 -3.79 -25.59
CA SER A 110 -49.28 -2.69 -25.76
C SER A 110 -48.55 -1.35 -25.67
N ASP A 111 -48.95 -0.46 -26.57
CA ASP A 111 -48.54 0.93 -26.67
C ASP A 111 -49.22 1.74 -25.55
N SER A 112 -48.49 2.07 -24.50
CA SER A 112 -48.91 3.13 -23.58
C SER A 112 -47.69 3.93 -23.15
N THR A 113 -47.59 5.11 -23.75
CA THR A 113 -46.86 6.27 -23.25
C THR A 113 -47.29 6.59 -21.82
N VAL A 114 -46.36 6.61 -20.87
CA VAL A 114 -46.54 7.37 -19.61
C VAL A 114 -45.21 8.06 -19.29
N ASP A 115 -45.29 9.38 -19.33
CA ASP A 115 -44.29 10.34 -18.87
C ASP A 115 -44.08 10.29 -17.34
N GLU A 116 -43.04 11.00 -16.92
CA GLU A 116 -42.41 11.04 -15.61
C GLU A 116 -43.32 11.40 -14.41
N ASP A 117 -42.77 11.10 -13.22
CA ASP A 117 -43.15 11.59 -11.88
C ASP A 117 -44.30 10.90 -11.12
N ALA A 118 -43.96 9.83 -10.40
CA ALA A 118 -44.56 9.54 -9.10
C ALA A 118 -43.59 8.78 -8.17
N VAL A 119 -43.23 9.47 -7.09
CA VAL A 119 -42.37 9.04 -6.00
C VAL A 119 -43.06 7.98 -5.12
N GLY A 120 -42.33 6.91 -4.80
CA GLY A 120 -42.29 6.36 -3.44
C GLY A 120 -43.21 5.19 -3.06
N LYS A 121 -42.54 4.18 -2.47
CA LYS A 121 -43.04 3.19 -1.49
C LYS A 121 -43.94 2.03 -1.97
N GLY A 122 -43.33 0.85 -2.03
CA GLY A 122 -43.75 -0.26 -1.15
C GLY A 122 -44.21 -1.57 -1.79
N ARG A 123 -43.52 -2.66 -1.38
CA ARG A 123 -43.91 -4.09 -1.30
C ARG A 123 -43.62 -5.05 -2.49
N ARG A 124 -42.48 -5.73 -2.35
CA ARG A 124 -42.23 -7.19 -2.16
C ARG A 124 -42.85 -8.27 -3.08
N ARG A 125 -41.99 -9.29 -3.26
CA ARG A 125 -42.10 -10.67 -3.83
C ARG A 125 -41.94 -10.79 -5.34
N ASP A 126 -41.20 -11.74 -5.90
CA ASP A 126 -40.29 -12.78 -5.39
C ASP A 126 -39.47 -13.29 -6.59
N GLY A 127 -38.24 -13.75 -6.33
CA GLY A 127 -37.56 -14.74 -7.16
C GLY A 127 -36.71 -14.22 -8.32
N LEU A 128 -35.45 -13.89 -8.05
CA LEU A 128 -34.27 -14.29 -8.83
C LEU A 128 -33.05 -13.95 -7.97
N GLU A 129 -32.30 -14.96 -7.53
CA GLU A 129 -31.13 -14.78 -6.64
C GLU A 129 -30.09 -13.84 -7.26
N PRO A 130 -29.74 -12.73 -6.60
CA PRO A 130 -28.57 -11.94 -6.94
C PRO A 130 -27.34 -12.52 -6.22
N SER A 131 -26.28 -12.72 -6.99
CA SER A 131 -24.89 -12.96 -6.55
C SER A 131 -24.56 -12.34 -5.17
N ARG A 132 -24.13 -13.19 -4.23
CA ARG A 132 -23.80 -12.89 -2.83
C ARG A 132 -22.50 -12.09 -2.65
N TYR A 133 -22.27 -11.05 -3.45
CA TYR A 133 -21.21 -10.07 -3.20
C TYR A 133 -21.76 -8.65 -3.45
N GLY A 134 -22.58 -8.18 -2.51
CA GLY A 134 -23.07 -6.82 -2.45
C GLY A 134 -21.98 -5.83 -2.05
N GLY A 135 -21.23 -5.35 -3.06
CA GLY A 135 -21.15 -3.95 -3.53
C GLY A 135 -21.06 -2.73 -2.59
N GLU A 136 -21.27 -2.82 -1.27
CA GLU A 136 -21.43 -1.61 -0.44
C GLU A 136 -20.31 -1.35 0.57
N ASP A 137 -19.45 -2.32 0.86
CA ASP A 137 -18.55 -2.23 2.02
C ASP A 137 -17.06 -2.33 1.69
N VAL A 138 -16.65 -2.12 0.43
CA VAL A 138 -15.22 -2.02 0.06
C VAL A 138 -14.89 -0.62 -0.45
N GLY A 139 -15.86 0.09 -1.04
CA GLY A 139 -15.67 1.44 -1.54
C GLY A 139 -15.46 2.50 -0.44
N GLN A 140 -16.04 2.30 0.74
CA GLN A 140 -15.92 3.24 1.87
C GLN A 140 -14.60 3.10 2.64
N PHE A 141 -13.87 1.99 2.45
CA PHE A 141 -12.58 1.72 3.11
C PHE A 141 -11.38 2.38 2.43
N LEU A 142 -11.54 2.88 1.21
CA LEU A 142 -10.47 3.46 0.41
C LEU A 142 -10.29 4.98 0.62
N SER A 143 -11.20 5.66 1.34
CA SER A 143 -11.11 7.11 1.53
C SER A 143 -10.08 7.53 2.58
N ASP A 144 -9.80 6.68 3.57
CA ASP A 144 -9.06 7.10 4.77
C ASP A 144 -7.64 6.53 4.86
N SER A 145 -7.25 5.66 3.92
CA SER A 145 -5.93 5.05 3.91
C SER A 145 -4.96 5.86 3.05
N GLU A 146 -4.70 7.11 3.42
CA GLU A 146 -3.49 7.83 3.00
C GLU A 146 -2.27 7.09 3.56
N SER A 147 -1.78 6.10 2.81
CA SER A 147 -0.59 5.32 3.13
C SER A 147 0.67 6.19 2.97
N SER A 148 0.86 7.09 3.91
CA SER A 148 2.08 7.84 4.15
C SER A 148 3.05 6.98 4.96
N GLU A 149 3.62 5.95 4.34
CA GLU A 149 4.86 5.35 4.82
C GLU A 149 5.77 5.15 3.62
N THR A 150 6.86 5.90 3.64
CA THR A 150 7.96 5.87 2.69
C THR A 150 8.40 4.43 2.47
N GLU A 151 8.19 3.94 1.25
CA GLU A 151 8.83 2.74 0.74
C GLU A 151 10.35 2.89 0.92
N GLU A 152 10.89 2.23 1.94
CA GLU A 152 12.33 2.08 2.07
C GLU A 152 12.82 1.26 0.89
N MET A 153 13.60 1.94 0.07
CA MET A 153 14.41 1.39 -1.00
C MET A 153 15.45 0.45 -0.38
N MET A 154 15.08 -0.77 -0.04
CA MET A 154 16.00 -1.72 0.59
C MET A 154 16.93 -2.34 -0.44
N THR A 155 18.18 -1.89 -0.38
CA THR A 155 19.37 -2.70 -0.62
C THR A 155 19.28 -4.01 0.19
N PRO A 156 19.86 -5.12 -0.31
CA PRO A 156 19.85 -6.41 0.41
C PRO A 156 20.52 -6.37 1.80
N SER A 157 21.26 -5.31 2.12
CA SER A 157 21.90 -5.12 3.43
C SER A 157 20.98 -4.55 4.53
N SER A 158 19.72 -4.23 4.23
CA SER A 158 18.83 -3.49 5.17
C SER A 158 17.72 -4.34 5.79
N ALA A 159 17.69 -5.65 5.53
CA ALA A 159 16.73 -6.57 6.17
C ALA A 159 16.76 -6.45 7.71
N SER A 160 17.91 -6.09 8.30
CA SER A 160 18.12 -5.94 9.75
C SER A 160 17.26 -4.87 10.47
N SER A 161 16.65 -3.90 9.80
CA SER A 161 16.00 -2.78 10.49
C SER A 161 14.52 -2.98 10.88
N LEU A 162 13.88 -4.08 10.47
CA LEU A 162 12.48 -4.40 10.83
C LEU A 162 12.36 -5.55 11.85
N TYR A 163 13.48 -6.18 12.22
CA TYR A 163 13.54 -7.18 13.28
C TYR A 163 13.88 -6.45 14.59
N TYR A 164 12.85 -6.13 15.37
CA TYR A 164 13.07 -5.64 16.73
C TYR A 164 13.87 -6.69 17.51
N GLN A 165 15.02 -6.26 18.05
CA GLN A 165 15.77 -6.99 19.06
C GLN A 165 14.85 -7.37 20.23
N GLY A 166 14.62 -8.67 20.40
CA GLY A 166 13.95 -9.25 21.57
C GLY A 166 13.12 -10.48 21.24
N LYS A 167 13.11 -11.45 22.15
CA LYS A 167 12.22 -12.63 22.16
C LYS A 167 10.75 -12.17 22.16
N GLY A 168 10.16 -12.00 20.98
CA GLY A 168 8.80 -11.48 20.84
C GLY A 168 8.32 -11.50 19.39
N PRO A 169 7.00 -11.39 19.16
CA PRO A 169 6.38 -11.60 17.86
C PRO A 169 6.89 -10.53 16.92
N VAL A 170 7.11 -10.92 15.67
CA VAL A 170 7.58 -9.98 14.63
C VAL A 170 6.55 -8.85 14.55
N LYS A 171 6.94 -7.66 15.04
CA LYS A 171 6.12 -6.45 14.97
C LYS A 171 6.01 -6.02 13.53
N THR A 172 5.09 -6.65 12.83
CA THR A 172 4.97 -6.52 11.41
C THR A 172 4.05 -5.36 11.05
N LEU A 173 4.41 -4.66 9.97
CA LEU A 173 3.48 -3.78 9.24
C LEU A 173 2.19 -4.59 8.90
N PRO A 174 1.01 -3.96 8.88
CA PRO A 174 -0.27 -4.63 8.61
C PRO A 174 -0.40 -5.02 7.12
N LYS A 175 0.35 -6.04 6.73
CA LYS A 175 0.46 -6.54 5.36
C LYS A 175 0.71 -8.04 5.36
N LEU A 176 0.18 -8.71 4.34
CA LEU A 176 0.46 -10.12 4.06
C LEU A 176 1.88 -10.28 3.53
N ARG A 177 2.54 -11.38 3.91
CA ARG A 177 3.92 -11.68 3.49
C ARG A 177 4.07 -13.11 3.03
N LEU A 178 5.03 -13.27 2.12
CA LEU A 178 5.53 -14.57 1.70
C LEU A 178 7.04 -14.58 1.85
N TYR A 179 7.55 -15.74 2.22
CA TYR A 179 8.96 -16.04 2.25
C TYR A 179 9.22 -17.41 1.63
N GLU A 180 10.39 -17.55 1.02
CA GLU A 180 10.92 -18.82 0.57
C GLU A 180 11.58 -19.51 1.76
N TRP A 181 11.20 -20.76 2.02
CA TRP A 181 11.93 -21.62 2.96
C TRP A 181 13.19 -22.17 2.26
N PRO A 182 14.39 -21.94 2.82
CA PRO A 182 15.64 -22.27 2.13
C PRO A 182 15.91 -23.78 2.08
N ASP A 183 15.42 -24.52 3.08
CA ASP A 183 15.70 -25.94 3.24
C ASP A 183 14.64 -26.80 2.52
N LYS A 184 15.03 -28.04 2.18
CA LYS A 184 14.11 -28.99 1.54
C LYS A 184 13.11 -29.58 2.52
N GLU A 185 13.57 -29.77 3.75
CA GLU A 185 12.79 -30.30 4.86
C GLU A 185 12.08 -29.13 5.53
N LEU A 186 10.82 -29.36 5.91
CA LEU A 186 10.05 -28.39 6.68
C LEU A 186 10.67 -28.26 8.08
N PRO A 187 10.52 -27.10 8.75
CA PRO A 187 11.04 -26.96 10.11
C PRO A 187 10.38 -27.96 11.05
N ASP A 188 11.19 -28.55 11.94
CA ASP A 188 10.70 -29.44 12.97
C ASP A 188 9.81 -28.68 13.97
N PHE A 189 8.74 -29.34 14.41
CA PHE A 189 7.69 -28.77 15.24
C PHE A 189 8.16 -28.41 16.66
N ASP A 190 9.28 -29.00 17.09
CA ASP A 190 9.66 -29.14 18.51
C ASP A 190 11.07 -28.61 18.83
N GLU A 191 11.82 -28.13 17.84
CA GLU A 191 13.06 -27.41 18.14
C GLU A 191 12.69 -26.01 18.63
N GLY A 192 12.48 -25.92 19.94
CA GLY A 192 12.50 -24.66 20.67
C GLY A 192 13.71 -23.89 20.19
N VAL A 193 13.46 -22.77 19.50
CA VAL A 193 14.48 -21.99 18.82
C VAL A 193 15.34 -21.32 19.90
N GLU A 194 16.32 -22.06 20.40
CA GLU A 194 17.44 -21.51 21.16
C GLU A 194 18.25 -20.62 20.22
N GLU A 195 17.76 -19.40 20.02
CA GLU A 195 18.29 -18.24 19.27
C GLU A 195 17.23 -17.60 18.35
N GLY A 196 16.10 -17.23 18.96
CA GLY A 196 15.10 -16.39 18.34
C GLY A 196 15.71 -15.14 17.68
N VAL A 197 15.30 -14.91 16.43
CA VAL A 197 15.60 -13.81 15.48
C VAL A 197 16.33 -14.30 14.21
N GLU A 198 17.13 -15.37 14.25
CA GLU A 198 17.89 -15.81 13.06
C GLU A 198 17.06 -16.59 12.03
N ASP A 199 16.04 -17.35 12.41
CA ASP A 199 15.37 -18.24 11.46
C ASP A 199 14.41 -17.54 10.48
N ILE A 200 13.72 -16.48 10.90
CA ILE A 200 12.99 -15.63 9.93
C ILE A 200 13.99 -14.80 9.09
N ALA A 201 15.22 -14.63 9.55
CA ALA A 201 16.30 -14.05 8.75
C ALA A 201 16.88 -15.05 7.73
N ARG A 202 16.75 -16.37 7.94
CA ARG A 202 17.02 -17.41 6.93
C ARG A 202 16.00 -17.38 5.78
N ASN A 203 14.76 -17.01 6.08
CA ASN A 203 13.66 -16.92 5.13
C ASN A 203 13.86 -15.80 4.10
N LEU A 204 13.94 -16.18 2.82
CA LEU A 204 14.15 -15.22 1.74
C LEU A 204 12.83 -14.50 1.44
N LYS A 205 12.79 -13.20 1.75
CA LYS A 205 11.60 -12.37 1.52
C LYS A 205 11.20 -12.36 0.04
N MET A 206 9.94 -12.74 -0.22
CA MET A 206 9.35 -12.74 -1.55
C MET A 206 8.35 -11.60 -1.74
N PRO A 207 8.19 -11.09 -2.98
CA PRO A 207 7.07 -10.21 -3.28
C PRO A 207 5.76 -11.00 -3.17
N TYR A 208 4.86 -10.55 -2.29
CA TYR A 208 3.54 -11.17 -2.15
C TYR A 208 2.81 -11.21 -3.50
N ALA A 209 2.35 -12.38 -3.92
CA ALA A 209 1.54 -12.56 -5.11
C ALA A 209 0.46 -13.61 -4.84
N VAL A 210 -0.74 -13.37 -5.34
CA VAL A 210 -1.85 -14.32 -5.26
C VAL A 210 -1.50 -15.53 -6.13
N MET A 211 -1.45 -16.70 -5.53
CA MET A 211 -1.23 -17.96 -6.22
C MET A 211 -1.90 -19.10 -5.47
N ARG A 212 -2.17 -20.19 -6.19
CA ARG A 212 -2.65 -21.44 -5.61
C ARG A 212 -1.49 -22.17 -4.96
N MET A 213 -1.76 -22.70 -3.78
CA MET A 213 -0.85 -23.44 -2.93
C MET A 213 -1.54 -24.73 -2.50
N VAL A 214 -0.76 -25.65 -1.94
CA VAL A 214 -1.21 -26.91 -1.37
C VAL A 214 -0.79 -26.91 0.09
N THR A 215 -1.69 -27.25 1.00
CA THR A 215 -1.35 -27.40 2.42
C THR A 215 -0.46 -28.61 2.64
N THR A 216 0.41 -28.58 3.66
CA THR A 216 1.43 -29.63 3.85
C THR A 216 0.86 -30.93 4.42
N GLU A 217 -0.18 -30.87 5.26
CA GLU A 217 -0.73 -32.05 5.94
C GLU A 217 -1.98 -32.59 5.24
N SER A 218 -2.92 -31.72 4.91
CA SER A 218 -4.21 -32.12 4.31
C SER A 218 -4.20 -32.16 2.78
N GLU A 219 -3.13 -31.71 2.13
CA GLU A 219 -2.96 -31.66 0.67
C GLU A 219 -4.09 -30.91 -0.08
N GLU A 220 -4.83 -30.05 0.61
CA GLU A 220 -5.92 -29.27 0.02
C GLU A 220 -5.37 -28.06 -0.76
N VAL A 221 -5.96 -27.80 -1.92
CA VAL A 221 -5.59 -26.67 -2.76
C VAL A 221 -6.24 -25.41 -2.22
N VAL A 222 -5.42 -24.48 -1.75
CA VAL A 222 -5.83 -23.20 -1.17
C VAL A 222 -5.29 -22.03 -1.99
N GLU A 223 -6.03 -20.94 -2.06
CA GLU A 223 -5.58 -19.70 -2.71
C GLU A 223 -5.10 -18.66 -1.69
N LEU A 224 -3.94 -18.04 -1.97
CA LEU A 224 -3.44 -16.94 -1.17
C LEU A 224 -4.40 -15.73 -1.22
N PRO A 225 -4.63 -15.01 -0.10
CA PRO A 225 -5.59 -13.92 -0.12
C PRO A 225 -5.22 -12.73 -1.02
N GLY A 226 -6.24 -11.94 -1.35
CA GLY A 226 -6.07 -10.69 -2.09
C GLY A 226 -6.35 -10.76 -3.59
N GLY A 227 -6.79 -11.91 -4.13
CA GLY A 227 -7.24 -12.05 -5.52
C GLY A 227 -8.49 -11.24 -5.85
N MET A 228 -9.33 -10.95 -4.84
CA MET A 228 -10.56 -10.17 -4.99
C MET A 228 -10.36 -8.66 -4.80
N TYR A 229 -9.15 -8.20 -4.50
CA TYR A 229 -8.92 -6.77 -4.26
C TYR A 229 -8.87 -5.99 -5.57
N PRO A 230 -9.36 -4.74 -5.60
CA PRO A 230 -9.23 -3.88 -6.79
C PRO A 230 -7.76 -3.64 -7.13
N ASP A 231 -7.40 -3.55 -8.41
CA ASP A 231 -6.02 -3.34 -8.88
C ASP A 231 -5.29 -2.13 -8.25
N ALA A 232 -6.06 -1.12 -7.82
CA ALA A 232 -5.52 0.05 -7.12
C ALA A 232 -4.94 -0.28 -5.74
N VAL A 233 -5.39 -1.39 -5.14
CA VAL A 233 -5.00 -1.92 -3.84
C VAL A 233 -4.10 -3.13 -4.08
N GLY A 234 -2.91 -3.13 -3.51
CA GLY A 234 -1.99 -4.26 -3.66
C GLY A 234 -2.58 -5.56 -3.07
N PRO A 235 -2.23 -6.75 -3.60
CA PRO A 235 -2.68 -8.03 -3.06
C PRO A 235 -2.16 -8.30 -1.64
N ASP A 236 -1.06 -7.65 -1.23
CA ASP A 236 -0.50 -7.69 0.13
C ASP A 236 -1.31 -6.88 1.15
N PHE A 237 -2.38 -6.20 0.71
CA PHE A 237 -3.14 -5.28 1.54
C PHE A 237 -3.93 -6.02 2.62
N VAL A 238 -3.91 -5.43 3.81
CA VAL A 238 -4.76 -5.81 4.92
C VAL A 238 -5.34 -4.53 5.53
N PRO A 239 -6.66 -4.47 5.79
CA PRO A 239 -7.27 -3.28 6.41
C PRO A 239 -6.61 -2.95 7.76
N LYS A 240 -6.40 -1.65 8.02
CA LYS A 240 -6.03 -1.20 9.37
C LYS A 240 -7.27 -1.27 10.26
N LEU A 241 -7.12 -1.88 11.43
CA LEU A 241 -8.20 -2.03 12.41
C LEU A 241 -8.02 -1.00 13.53
N SER A 242 -9.13 -0.49 14.07
CA SER A 242 -9.10 0.39 15.24
C SER A 242 -8.79 -0.40 16.50
N ASP A 243 -8.25 0.28 17.52
CA ASP A 243 -7.93 -0.34 18.81
C ASP A 243 -9.18 -0.98 19.47
N ASP A 244 -10.37 -0.42 19.25
CA ASP A 244 -11.65 -0.98 19.71
C ASP A 244 -11.97 -2.33 19.04
N VAL A 245 -11.78 -2.42 17.71
CA VAL A 245 -12.00 -3.67 16.95
C VAL A 245 -10.98 -4.72 17.38
N VAL A 246 -9.72 -4.33 17.53
CA VAL A 246 -8.64 -5.21 18.00
C VAL A 246 -8.97 -5.80 19.38
N THR A 247 -9.41 -4.96 20.31
CA THR A 247 -9.76 -5.38 21.68
C THR A 247 -10.97 -6.30 21.68
N ALA A 248 -12.03 -5.96 20.93
CA ALA A 248 -13.22 -6.79 20.85
C ALA A 248 -12.91 -8.19 20.30
N VAL A 249 -12.09 -8.28 19.25
CA VAL A 249 -11.72 -9.54 18.59
C VAL A 249 -10.88 -10.43 19.51
N ARG A 250 -9.96 -9.82 20.27
CA ARG A 250 -9.16 -10.55 21.27
C ARG A 250 -10.03 -11.11 22.40
N ASN A 251 -11.17 -10.48 22.70
CA ASN A 251 -12.17 -10.99 23.63
C ASN A 251 -13.24 -11.88 22.94
N GLY A 252 -12.93 -12.43 21.77
CA GLY A 252 -13.83 -13.33 21.02
C GLY A 252 -15.01 -12.66 20.31
N THR A 253 -15.08 -11.33 20.27
CA THR A 253 -16.19 -10.59 19.66
C THR A 253 -15.80 -9.92 18.34
N LEU A 254 -16.43 -10.31 17.24
CA LEU A 254 -16.16 -9.77 15.91
C LEU A 254 -17.05 -8.56 15.58
N ILE A 255 -16.45 -7.37 15.47
CA ILE A 255 -17.15 -6.11 15.16
C ILE A 255 -16.54 -5.38 13.96
N GLY A 256 -17.27 -4.39 13.43
CA GLY A 256 -16.80 -3.50 12.36
C GLY A 256 -16.41 -4.26 11.10
N THR A 257 -15.17 -4.04 10.63
CA THR A 257 -14.58 -4.71 9.46
C THR A 257 -14.58 -6.23 9.59
N LEU A 258 -14.45 -6.75 10.83
CA LEU A 258 -14.33 -8.19 11.09
C LEU A 258 -15.68 -8.87 11.38
N ARG A 259 -16.82 -8.16 11.31
CA ARG A 259 -18.15 -8.68 11.72
C ARG A 259 -18.60 -9.98 11.02
N LYS A 260 -18.06 -10.27 9.84
CA LYS A 260 -18.36 -11.50 9.09
C LYS A 260 -17.18 -12.47 9.07
N ALA A 261 -16.03 -12.11 9.64
CA ALA A 261 -14.86 -12.98 9.66
C ALA A 261 -15.11 -14.23 10.53
N VAL A 262 -14.19 -15.18 10.44
CA VAL A 262 -14.15 -16.37 11.29
C VAL A 262 -12.83 -16.34 12.06
N VAL A 263 -12.89 -16.68 13.35
CA VAL A 263 -11.72 -16.94 14.17
C VAL A 263 -11.52 -18.45 14.23
N GLU A 264 -10.33 -18.91 13.86
CA GLU A 264 -9.94 -20.32 13.84
C GLU A 264 -8.70 -20.48 14.73
N SER A 265 -8.57 -21.60 15.45
CA SER A 265 -7.42 -21.81 16.33
C SER A 265 -6.17 -22.20 15.54
N GLY A 266 -5.00 -22.01 16.16
CA GLY A 266 -3.72 -22.46 15.63
C GLY A 266 -3.68 -23.98 15.49
N GLU A 267 -4.27 -24.70 16.43
CA GLU A 267 -4.41 -26.16 16.40
C GLU A 267 -5.27 -26.65 15.23
N GLU A 268 -6.40 -25.99 14.94
CA GLU A 268 -7.24 -26.32 13.78
C GLU A 268 -6.47 -26.14 12.47
N TRP A 269 -5.64 -25.11 12.39
CA TRP A 269 -4.77 -24.88 11.23
C TRP A 269 -3.61 -25.86 11.15
N ALA A 270 -3.05 -26.27 12.30
CA ALA A 270 -1.99 -27.27 12.37
C ALA A 270 -2.43 -28.64 11.83
N GLN A 271 -3.73 -28.96 11.88
CA GLN A 271 -4.28 -30.17 11.25
C GLN A 271 -4.27 -30.13 9.71
N ARG A 272 -4.21 -28.93 9.12
CA ARG A 272 -4.23 -28.73 7.66
C ARG A 272 -2.83 -28.52 7.12
N THR A 273 -2.02 -27.74 7.83
CA THR A 273 -0.71 -27.33 7.36
C THR A 273 0.21 -27.09 8.53
N LEU A 274 1.52 -27.20 8.32
CA LEU A 274 2.50 -26.90 9.34
C LEU A 274 2.41 -25.43 9.75
N VAL A 275 2.16 -25.19 11.03
CA VAL A 275 2.07 -23.86 11.64
C VAL A 275 3.14 -23.72 12.71
N GLN A 276 3.92 -22.64 12.65
CA GLN A 276 4.87 -22.30 13.70
C GLN A 276 4.19 -21.47 14.78
N GLY A 277 3.98 -22.06 15.97
CA GLY A 277 3.31 -21.41 17.10
C GLY A 277 3.95 -20.09 17.53
N GLU A 278 5.28 -20.01 17.51
CA GLU A 278 6.01 -18.80 17.94
C GLU A 278 5.83 -17.58 17.02
N THR A 279 5.63 -17.83 15.72
CA THR A 279 5.66 -16.76 14.70
C THR A 279 4.33 -16.57 14.00
N GLY A 280 3.41 -17.53 14.09
CA GLY A 280 2.16 -17.55 13.33
C GLY A 280 2.36 -17.83 11.84
N SER A 281 3.54 -18.33 11.46
CA SER A 281 3.87 -18.66 10.07
C SER A 281 3.22 -19.98 9.66
N MET A 282 2.72 -20.03 8.43
CA MET A 282 2.10 -21.22 7.84
C MET A 282 2.96 -21.68 6.66
N PHE A 283 3.34 -22.94 6.63
CA PHE A 283 4.15 -23.50 5.53
C PHE A 283 3.25 -24.18 4.53
N LEU A 284 3.42 -23.84 3.25
CA LEU A 284 2.60 -24.30 2.14
C LEU A 284 3.50 -24.76 1.00
N ILE A 285 3.02 -25.70 0.19
CA ILE A 285 3.75 -26.26 -0.94
C ILE A 285 3.18 -25.67 -2.24
N LEU A 286 4.06 -25.38 -3.20
CA LEU A 286 3.62 -25.00 -4.54
C LEU A 286 3.03 -26.21 -5.27
N PRO A 287 1.93 -26.04 -6.03
CA PRO A 287 1.37 -27.13 -6.82
C PRO A 287 2.39 -27.62 -7.86
N PRO A 288 2.14 -28.79 -8.49
CA PRO A 288 2.99 -29.31 -9.56
C PRO A 288 3.17 -28.32 -10.71
N ARG A 289 4.18 -28.61 -11.55
CA ARG A 289 4.58 -27.73 -12.63
C ARG A 289 3.44 -27.46 -13.62
N SER A 290 3.21 -26.17 -13.87
CA SER A 290 2.11 -25.68 -14.71
C SER A 290 2.57 -25.17 -16.10
N SER A 291 3.87 -25.01 -16.32
CA SER A 291 4.44 -24.48 -17.57
C SER A 291 5.53 -25.40 -18.11
N ASP A 292 5.41 -25.86 -19.34
CA ASP A 292 6.44 -26.68 -20.01
C ASP A 292 7.67 -25.89 -20.46
N VAL A 293 7.61 -24.56 -20.38
CA VAL A 293 8.74 -23.69 -20.74
C VAL A 293 9.92 -23.93 -19.79
N PRO A 294 11.13 -24.24 -20.30
CA PRO A 294 12.28 -24.48 -19.46
C PRO A 294 12.70 -23.21 -18.71
N ILE A 295 13.10 -23.36 -17.45
CA ILE A 295 13.46 -22.23 -16.58
C ILE A 295 14.56 -21.33 -17.20
N THR A 296 15.47 -21.92 -17.99
CA THR A 296 16.55 -21.17 -18.67
C THR A 296 16.02 -20.14 -19.67
N GLU A 297 14.90 -20.43 -20.33
CA GLU A 297 14.24 -19.49 -21.25
C GLU A 297 13.54 -18.37 -20.51
N VAL A 298 12.90 -18.67 -19.37
CA VAL A 298 12.33 -17.67 -18.46
C VAL A 298 13.43 -16.70 -17.99
N TRP A 299 14.57 -17.22 -17.53
CA TRP A 299 15.72 -16.39 -17.15
C TRP A 299 16.26 -15.55 -18.31
N LYS A 300 16.37 -16.10 -19.52
CA LYS A 300 16.78 -15.35 -20.72
C LYS A 300 15.81 -14.22 -21.05
N LYS A 301 14.50 -14.47 -20.97
CA LYS A 301 13.43 -13.47 -21.18
C LYS A 301 13.59 -12.31 -20.19
N TRP A 302 13.70 -12.61 -18.90
CA TRP A 302 13.83 -11.59 -17.85
C TRP A 302 15.16 -10.84 -17.92
N LYS A 303 16.26 -11.52 -18.26
CA LYS A 303 17.56 -10.86 -18.49
C LYS A 303 17.49 -9.84 -19.63
N LYS A 304 16.87 -10.20 -20.77
CA LYS A 304 16.65 -9.26 -21.89
C LYS A 304 15.80 -8.06 -21.48
N PHE A 305 14.74 -8.29 -20.70
CA PHE A 305 13.88 -7.24 -20.18
C PHE A 305 14.65 -6.28 -19.25
N GLU A 306 15.43 -6.81 -18.30
CA GLU A 306 16.27 -6.03 -17.38
C GLU A 306 17.36 -5.24 -18.12
N ASP A 307 18.01 -5.85 -19.13
CA ASP A 307 19.00 -5.17 -19.97
C ASP A 307 18.39 -4.02 -20.77
N LYS A 308 17.19 -4.21 -21.32
CA LYS A 308 16.44 -3.16 -22.02
C LYS A 308 16.10 -2.01 -21.07
N ALA A 309 15.54 -2.32 -19.91
CA ALA A 309 15.21 -1.32 -18.88
C ALA A 309 16.47 -0.56 -18.40
N ARG A 310 17.61 -1.24 -18.26
CA ARG A 310 18.89 -0.61 -17.90
C ARG A 310 19.40 0.33 -18.99
N LYS A 311 19.30 -0.05 -20.27
CA LYS A 311 19.65 0.80 -21.42
C LYS A 311 18.78 2.06 -21.48
N GLU A 312 17.47 1.92 -21.29
CA GLU A 312 16.53 3.05 -21.25
C GLU A 312 16.84 4.02 -20.11
N ARG A 313 17.12 3.51 -18.91
CA ARG A 313 17.56 4.34 -17.76
C ARG A 313 18.86 5.09 -18.06
N ARG A 314 19.86 4.44 -18.66
CA ARG A 314 21.11 5.08 -19.08
C ARG A 314 20.87 6.17 -20.12
N SER A 315 20.02 5.91 -21.12
CA SER A 315 19.71 6.88 -22.17
C SER A 315 18.98 8.13 -21.65
N SER A 316 18.07 7.96 -20.68
CA SER A 316 17.34 9.08 -20.05
C SER A 316 18.23 9.90 -19.12
N LEU A 317 19.19 9.27 -18.45
CA LEU A 317 20.24 9.96 -17.68
C LEU A 317 21.19 10.75 -18.59
N ALA A 318 21.62 10.17 -19.71
CA ALA A 318 22.48 10.84 -20.68
C ALA A 318 21.81 12.08 -21.30
N LYS A 319 20.51 11.99 -21.64
CA LYS A 319 19.72 13.13 -22.13
C LYS A 319 19.57 14.26 -21.10
N ARG A 320 19.56 13.93 -19.80
CA ARG A 320 19.55 14.92 -18.70
C ARG A 320 20.95 15.50 -18.40
N GLY A 321 22.01 14.74 -18.63
CA GLY A 321 23.40 15.16 -18.43
C GLY A 321 23.94 16.08 -19.53
N GLY A 322 23.41 15.99 -20.76
CA GLY A 322 23.83 16.83 -21.89
C GLY A 322 23.37 18.30 -21.84
N GLN A 323 22.48 18.66 -20.91
CA GLN A 323 21.95 20.02 -20.76
C GLN A 323 22.60 20.79 -19.60
N ARG A 324 23.85 20.43 -19.24
CA ARG A 324 24.68 21.12 -18.23
C ARG A 324 25.90 21.84 -18.83
N GLY A 325 25.83 22.19 -20.11
CA GLY A 325 26.88 22.90 -20.83
C GLY A 325 26.42 24.20 -21.46
N ARG A 326 25.97 25.18 -20.65
CA ARG A 326 26.14 26.64 -20.87
C ARG A 326 25.35 27.45 -19.84
N GLY A 327 26.07 28.05 -18.90
CA GLY A 327 25.71 29.27 -18.17
C GLY A 327 24.46 29.23 -17.27
N GLY A 328 24.64 29.14 -15.96
CA GLY A 328 23.55 29.41 -15.02
C GLY A 328 23.83 28.94 -13.60
N ILE A 329 24.40 29.84 -12.80
CA ILE A 329 24.45 29.75 -11.34
C ILE A 329 23.01 29.68 -10.82
N GLY A 330 22.63 28.58 -10.16
CA GLY A 330 21.30 28.43 -9.59
C GLY A 330 20.87 26.96 -9.47
N GLY A 331 21.30 26.31 -8.38
CA GLY A 331 20.99 24.91 -8.10
C GLY A 331 19.51 24.64 -7.88
N LEU A 332 18.79 24.28 -8.94
CA LEU A 332 17.53 23.54 -8.86
C LEU A 332 17.84 22.05 -9.03
N ARG A 333 18.14 21.37 -7.91
CA ARG A 333 18.08 19.90 -7.86
C ARG A 333 16.69 19.49 -8.32
N GLY A 334 16.62 18.73 -9.42
CA GLY A 334 15.38 18.32 -10.07
C GLY A 334 14.40 17.74 -9.06
N ILE A 335 13.27 18.41 -8.89
CA ILE A 335 12.13 17.95 -8.10
C ILE A 335 11.59 16.72 -8.82
N VAL A 336 11.95 15.53 -8.34
CA VAL A 336 11.25 14.30 -8.71
C VAL A 336 9.81 14.48 -8.22
N LYS A 337 8.84 14.56 -9.15
CA LYS A 337 7.42 14.63 -8.81
C LYS A 337 7.07 13.39 -7.98
N LYS A 338 6.75 13.56 -6.69
CA LYS A 338 6.43 12.47 -5.74
C LYS A 338 5.35 11.48 -6.22
N GLY A 339 4.44 11.88 -7.10
CA GLY A 339 3.43 10.97 -7.69
C GLY A 339 4.00 10.01 -8.74
N TYR A 340 5.08 10.39 -9.43
CA TYR A 340 5.74 9.55 -10.44
C TYR A 340 6.54 8.41 -9.80
N THR A 341 6.97 8.57 -8.54
CA THR A 341 7.71 7.54 -7.81
C THR A 341 6.81 6.40 -7.35
N GLN A 342 5.57 6.66 -6.94
CA GLN A 342 4.67 5.62 -6.42
C GLN A 342 4.15 4.70 -7.53
N GLN A 343 3.71 5.27 -8.67
CA GLN A 343 3.31 4.46 -9.83
C GLN A 343 4.47 3.61 -10.35
N GLN A 344 5.68 4.17 -10.45
CA GLN A 344 6.85 3.40 -10.84
C GLN A 344 7.24 2.32 -9.83
N ALA A 345 7.00 2.54 -8.54
CA ALA A 345 7.22 1.52 -7.52
C ALA A 345 6.22 0.38 -7.65
N GLN A 346 4.94 0.69 -7.85
CA GLN A 346 3.89 -0.31 -8.12
C GLN A 346 4.20 -1.12 -9.38
N GLU A 347 4.56 -0.48 -10.48
CA GLU A 347 4.98 -1.15 -11.72
C GLU A 347 6.18 -2.08 -11.49
N ARG A 348 7.20 -1.62 -10.75
CA ARG A 348 8.36 -2.46 -10.40
C ARG A 348 7.96 -3.66 -9.55
N MET A 349 7.02 -3.48 -8.63
CA MET A 349 6.51 -4.57 -7.80
C MET A 349 5.69 -5.58 -8.61
N GLN A 350 4.83 -5.11 -9.52
CA GLN A 350 4.11 -5.98 -10.47
C GLN A 350 5.07 -6.79 -11.34
N VAL A 351 6.10 -6.14 -11.89
CA VAL A 351 7.15 -6.81 -12.68
C VAL A 351 7.89 -7.87 -11.86
N LYS A 352 8.25 -7.57 -10.60
CA LYS A 352 8.88 -8.55 -9.70
C LYS A 352 7.97 -9.75 -9.41
N ARG A 353 6.67 -9.51 -9.16
CA ARG A 353 5.67 -10.56 -8.94
C ARG A 353 5.53 -11.45 -10.17
N GLN A 354 5.38 -10.85 -11.35
CA GLN A 354 5.28 -11.60 -12.60
C GLN A 354 6.53 -12.45 -12.86
N LYS A 355 7.72 -11.90 -12.60
CA LYS A 355 8.97 -12.64 -12.71
C LYS A 355 9.00 -13.84 -11.78
N MET A 356 8.63 -13.65 -10.52
CA MET A 356 8.56 -14.72 -9.52
C MET A 356 7.57 -15.82 -9.92
N LEU A 357 6.34 -15.45 -10.32
CA LEU A 357 5.32 -16.40 -10.76
C LEU A 357 5.77 -17.21 -11.97
N GLU A 358 6.42 -16.58 -12.96
CA GLU A 358 6.96 -17.30 -14.13
C GLU A 358 8.11 -18.24 -13.77
N ILE A 359 8.98 -17.83 -12.83
CA ILE A 359 10.05 -18.71 -12.32
C ILE A 359 9.43 -19.91 -11.63
N PHE A 360 8.49 -19.71 -10.71
CA PHE A 360 7.82 -20.83 -10.02
C PHE A 360 6.99 -21.68 -10.95
N ALA A 361 6.36 -21.13 -11.99
CA ALA A 361 5.62 -21.92 -12.97
C ALA A 361 6.54 -22.89 -13.75
N SER A 362 7.80 -22.52 -13.99
CA SER A 362 8.76 -23.27 -14.82
C SER A 362 9.85 -24.02 -14.05
N ALA A 363 10.05 -23.75 -12.76
CA ALA A 363 11.09 -24.39 -11.95
C ALA A 363 10.74 -25.86 -11.64
N GLU A 364 11.78 -26.70 -11.71
CA GLU A 364 11.73 -28.12 -11.31
C GLU A 364 11.77 -28.25 -9.78
N TYR A 365 12.73 -27.59 -9.13
CA TYR A 365 12.76 -27.46 -7.68
C TYR A 365 11.77 -26.38 -7.23
N ARG A 366 10.90 -26.72 -6.28
CA ARG A 366 9.91 -25.82 -5.70
C ARG A 366 10.06 -25.82 -4.19
N PRO A 367 10.65 -24.76 -3.62
CA PRO A 367 10.80 -24.66 -2.18
C PRO A 367 9.42 -24.53 -1.51
N PRO A 368 9.28 -25.01 -0.25
CA PRO A 368 8.15 -24.65 0.58
C PRO A 368 8.06 -23.12 0.72
N ILE A 369 6.85 -22.61 0.75
CA ILE A 369 6.56 -21.19 0.90
C ILE A 369 5.99 -20.96 2.28
N CYS A 370 6.63 -20.06 3.01
CA CYS A 370 6.16 -19.58 4.29
C CYS A 370 5.21 -18.38 4.07
N TYR A 371 3.94 -18.57 4.39
CA TYR A 371 2.92 -17.55 4.43
C TYR A 371 2.78 -16.99 5.84
N LEU A 372 2.81 -15.65 5.96
CA LEU A 372 2.66 -14.97 7.23
C LEU A 372 1.48 -13.98 7.16
N PRO A 373 0.35 -14.27 7.84
CA PRO A 373 -0.74 -13.33 8.03
C PRO A 373 -0.29 -12.07 8.77
N ALA A 374 -1.03 -10.97 8.66
CA ALA A 374 -0.70 -9.75 9.38
C ALA A 374 -0.86 -9.93 10.89
N TYR A 375 0.14 -9.54 11.68
CA TYR A 375 0.00 -9.60 13.14
C TYR A 375 -1.01 -8.55 13.61
N LEU A 376 -1.99 -9.00 14.40
CA LEU A 376 -2.94 -8.13 15.09
C LEU A 376 -2.34 -7.69 16.43
N HIS A 377 -1.73 -6.50 16.42
CA HIS A 377 -1.03 -5.94 17.59
C HIS A 377 -1.91 -5.85 18.83
N HIS A 378 -1.31 -5.93 20.01
CA HIS A 378 -2.00 -5.55 21.25
C HIS A 378 -2.23 -4.04 21.28
N PRO A 379 -3.33 -3.58 21.93
CA PRO A 379 -3.51 -2.17 22.24
C PRO A 379 -2.31 -1.63 23.05
N LYS A 380 -2.08 -0.32 23.01
CA LYS A 380 -0.97 0.31 23.72
C LYS A 380 -1.09 0.06 25.24
N GLY A 381 0.00 -0.38 25.86
CA GLY A 381 0.08 -0.59 27.32
C GLY A 381 0.07 -2.04 27.79
N PHE A 382 -0.11 -3.01 26.89
CA PHE A 382 -0.01 -4.43 27.23
C PHE A 382 1.45 -4.88 27.30
N LYS A 383 1.82 -5.56 28.40
CA LYS A 383 3.13 -6.21 28.54
C LYS A 383 3.11 -7.59 27.88
N ASN A 384 4.08 -7.83 26.99
CA ASN A 384 4.32 -9.11 26.32
C ASN A 384 5.14 -10.02 27.25
N SER A 385 4.48 -10.71 28.18
CA SER A 385 5.10 -11.75 29.01
C SER A 385 4.54 -13.13 28.68
N GLN A 386 4.11 -13.34 27.44
CA GLN A 386 3.31 -14.49 27.06
C GLN A 386 4.17 -15.55 26.36
N GLU A 387 3.87 -16.82 26.62
CA GLU A 387 4.39 -17.96 25.86
C GLU A 387 3.68 -18.03 24.52
N TYR A 388 4.43 -18.05 23.42
CA TYR A 388 3.87 -18.14 22.07
C TYR A 388 3.79 -19.61 21.69
N ALA A 389 2.59 -20.16 21.69
CA ALA A 389 2.34 -21.57 21.43
C ALA A 389 1.17 -21.74 20.45
N LEU A 390 0.90 -22.97 20.02
CA LEU A 390 -0.18 -23.22 19.06
C LEU A 390 -1.56 -23.17 19.71
N GLU A 391 -1.63 -23.60 20.97
CA GLU A 391 -2.84 -23.68 21.80
C GLU A 391 -3.45 -22.30 22.03
N ASN A 392 -2.61 -21.27 22.08
CA ASN A 392 -3.02 -19.89 22.31
C ASN A 392 -2.88 -18.98 21.07
N LEU A 393 -2.57 -19.55 19.91
CA LEU A 393 -2.54 -18.86 18.62
C LEU A 393 -3.91 -18.91 17.96
N TYR A 394 -4.35 -17.79 17.41
CA TYR A 394 -5.61 -17.65 16.69
C TYR A 394 -5.41 -16.91 15.38
N PHE A 395 -6.17 -17.34 14.38
CA PHE A 395 -6.18 -16.79 13.04
C PHE A 395 -7.54 -16.18 12.71
N ILE A 396 -7.53 -15.09 11.93
CA ILE A 396 -8.75 -14.43 11.48
C ILE A 396 -8.82 -14.52 9.96
N ARG A 397 -9.87 -15.17 9.48
CA ARG A 397 -10.12 -15.37 8.05
C ARG A 397 -11.37 -14.64 7.61
N PHE A 398 -11.26 -13.87 6.53
CA PHE A 398 -12.42 -13.23 5.92
C PHE A 398 -13.28 -14.25 5.15
N PRO A 399 -14.59 -14.00 5.02
CA PRO A 399 -15.47 -14.85 4.21
C PRO A 399 -14.98 -15.00 2.77
N GLY A 400 -15.10 -16.22 2.25
CA GLY A 400 -14.75 -16.52 0.86
C GLY A 400 -13.25 -16.55 0.57
N MET A 401 -12.41 -16.49 1.61
CA MET A 401 -10.96 -16.63 1.50
C MET A 401 -10.55 -17.95 2.11
N ASP A 402 -9.58 -18.63 1.50
CA ASP A 402 -9.12 -19.95 1.97
C ASP A 402 -8.15 -19.80 3.15
N LEU A 403 -7.32 -18.75 3.15
CA LEU A 403 -6.29 -18.52 4.16
C LEU A 403 -6.55 -17.28 5.03
N PRO A 404 -6.04 -17.26 6.27
CA PRO A 404 -6.29 -16.19 7.23
C PRO A 404 -5.53 -14.91 6.89
N HIS A 405 -6.08 -13.75 7.26
CA HIS A 405 -5.50 -12.43 6.99
C HIS A 405 -4.77 -11.85 8.19
N TYR A 406 -5.24 -12.20 9.39
CA TYR A 406 -4.59 -11.79 10.62
C TYR A 406 -4.29 -13.00 11.50
N HIS A 407 -3.32 -12.83 12.39
CA HIS A 407 -3.07 -13.76 13.49
C HIS A 407 -2.82 -12.98 14.80
N PHE A 408 -3.10 -13.61 15.93
CA PHE A 408 -2.80 -13.11 17.27
C PHE A 408 -2.71 -14.24 18.29
N TRP A 409 -2.07 -13.97 19.42
CA TRP A 409 -2.07 -14.86 20.57
C TRP A 409 -3.00 -14.32 21.66
N THR A 410 -3.72 -15.20 22.35
CA THR A 410 -4.60 -14.88 23.51
C THR A 410 -3.96 -15.34 24.80
N LYS A 411 -4.16 -14.63 25.90
CA LYS A 411 -3.63 -15.06 27.21
C LYS A 411 -4.53 -16.12 27.84
N ASP A 412 -3.97 -16.93 28.73
CA ASP A 412 -4.77 -17.78 29.60
C ASP A 412 -5.80 -16.93 30.37
N GLY A 413 -7.08 -17.19 30.12
CA GLY A 413 -8.22 -16.49 30.73
C GLY A 413 -8.80 -15.32 29.92
N GLU A 414 -8.27 -15.02 28.73
CA GLU A 414 -8.96 -14.27 27.65
C GLU A 414 -9.72 -15.24 26.74
#